data_AF-A0A1E4JDN0-F1
#
_entry.id   AF-A0A1E4JDN0-F1
#
_cell.length_a   1.000
_cell.length_b   1.000
_cell.length_c   1.000
_cell.angle_alpha   90.00
_cell.angle_beta   90.00
_cell.angle_gamma   90.00
#
_symmetry.space_group_name_H-M   'P 1'
#
loop_
_entity.id
_entity.type
_entity.pdbx_description
1 polymer ?
#
loop_
_entity_poly.entity_id
_entity_poly.type
_entity_poly.pdbx_seq_one_letter_code
_entity_poly.pdbx_strand_id
1 'polypeptide(L)'
;MRSKYHASLIALGSLVLLPAAAHGQDRASTHIDALGQCRALSDSVARAACYDRAYDALIAARDRKEVMIVDREAVREARRGLFGLNLPSLKLFGGKDGGDEEEVSEIESTIRSATSGSGGEWIITLVDGARWRQIDDKFLMPPKQGQSINIRKGTFGAYIARVNGKNGIKVVRLN
;
A
#
# COMPACT_ATOMS: atom_id res chain seq x y z
N MET A 1 48.22 -22.82 -59.85
CA MET A 1 48.01 -21.88 -58.72
C MET A 1 46.51 -21.83 -58.43
N ARG A 2 46.03 -22.47 -57.36
CA ARG A 2 44.60 -22.54 -57.01
C ARG A 2 44.38 -21.68 -55.76
N SER A 3 43.70 -20.54 -55.93
CA SER A 3 43.34 -19.61 -54.86
C SER A 3 42.19 -20.17 -54.02
N LYS A 4 42.39 -20.23 -52.69
CA LYS A 4 41.40 -20.66 -51.71
C LYS A 4 40.71 -19.40 -51.15
N TYR A 5 39.42 -19.24 -51.40
CA TYR A 5 38.63 -18.17 -50.77
C TYR A 5 38.04 -18.71 -49.46
N HIS A 6 38.42 -18.09 -48.35
CA HIS A 6 37.89 -18.37 -47.02
C HIS A 6 36.51 -17.71 -46.88
N ALA A 7 35.49 -18.50 -46.59
CA ALA A 7 34.15 -18.02 -46.24
C ALA A 7 34.14 -17.55 -44.78
N SER A 8 34.09 -16.24 -44.55
CA SER A 8 33.84 -15.66 -43.22
C SER A 8 32.34 -15.66 -42.93
N LEU A 9 31.93 -16.54 -42.02
CA LEU A 9 30.62 -16.53 -41.36
C LEU A 9 30.64 -15.47 -40.23
N ILE A 10 29.88 -14.39 -40.40
CA ILE A 10 29.62 -13.41 -39.34
C ILE A 10 28.40 -13.90 -38.56
N ALA A 11 28.61 -14.40 -37.34
CA ALA A 11 27.55 -14.81 -36.44
C ALA A 11 26.91 -13.58 -35.77
N LEU A 12 25.61 -13.37 -35.99
CA LEU A 12 24.79 -12.38 -35.27
C LEU A 12 24.67 -12.77 -33.80
N GLY A 13 25.21 -11.93 -32.90
CA GLY A 13 24.98 -12.02 -31.46
C GLY A 13 23.75 -11.21 -31.06
N SER A 14 22.62 -11.89 -30.87
CA SER A 14 21.38 -11.30 -30.35
C SER A 14 21.53 -11.04 -28.85
N LEU A 15 21.60 -9.75 -28.47
CA LEU A 15 21.61 -9.32 -27.07
C LEU A 15 20.18 -9.43 -26.50
N VAL A 16 19.89 -10.51 -25.78
CA VAL A 16 18.61 -10.68 -25.07
C VAL A 16 18.65 -9.85 -23.79
N LEU A 17 17.94 -8.71 -23.80
CA LEU A 17 17.69 -7.91 -22.61
C LEU A 17 16.64 -8.65 -21.75
N LEU A 18 17.08 -9.36 -20.72
CA LEU A 18 16.18 -9.96 -19.73
C LEU A 18 15.59 -8.84 -18.85
N PRO A 19 14.26 -8.72 -18.72
CA PRO A 19 13.66 -7.80 -17.77
C PRO A 19 13.97 -8.28 -16.34
N ALA A 20 14.63 -7.42 -15.55
CA ALA A 20 14.86 -7.68 -14.14
C ALA A 20 13.53 -7.71 -13.39
N ALA A 21 13.05 -8.91 -13.04
CA ALA A 21 11.93 -9.08 -12.13
C ALA A 21 12.34 -8.58 -10.73
N ALA A 22 11.73 -7.49 -10.28
CA ALA A 22 11.99 -6.89 -8.98
C ALA A 22 11.62 -7.83 -7.81
N HIS A 23 12.61 -8.57 -7.29
CA HIS A 23 12.51 -9.41 -6.08
C HIS A 23 12.62 -8.57 -4.80
N GLY A 24 11.69 -7.62 -4.60
CA GLY A 24 11.71 -6.77 -3.39
C GLY A 24 11.37 -7.54 -2.11
N GLN A 25 10.48 -8.53 -2.19
CA GLN A 25 9.98 -9.23 -1.00
C GLN A 25 10.93 -10.31 -0.45
N ASP A 26 11.82 -10.88 -1.27
CA ASP A 26 12.79 -11.90 -0.83
C ASP A 26 13.95 -11.33 0.01
N ARG A 27 14.26 -10.03 -0.15
CA ARG A 27 15.42 -9.44 0.52
C ARG A 27 15.15 -9.16 2.01
N ALA A 28 13.96 -8.70 2.34
CA ALA A 28 13.59 -8.39 3.73
C ALA A 28 13.51 -9.64 4.61
N SER A 29 12.96 -10.76 4.10
CA SER A 29 12.97 -12.06 4.81
C SER A 29 14.40 -12.53 5.07
N THR A 30 15.30 -12.40 4.07
CA THR A 30 16.70 -12.82 4.19
C THR A 30 17.42 -12.16 5.38
N HIS A 31 17.23 -10.85 5.62
CA HIS A 31 17.88 -10.16 6.73
C HIS A 31 17.33 -10.58 8.10
N ILE A 32 16.02 -10.84 8.21
CA ILE A 32 15.39 -11.31 9.45
C ILE A 32 15.77 -12.78 9.73
N ASP A 33 15.85 -13.61 8.69
CA ASP A 33 16.25 -15.01 8.80
C ASP A 33 17.70 -15.14 9.29
N ALA A 34 18.60 -14.25 8.85
CA ALA A 34 19.99 -14.21 9.32
C ALA A 34 20.08 -13.98 10.85
N LEU A 35 19.26 -13.07 11.39
CA LEU A 35 19.15 -12.86 12.84
C LEU A 35 18.60 -14.10 13.55
N GLY A 36 17.61 -14.77 12.94
CA GLY A 36 17.05 -16.04 13.45
C GLY A 36 18.09 -17.17 13.53
N GLN A 37 18.96 -17.27 12.53
CA GLN A 37 20.03 -18.29 12.47
C GLN A 37 21.06 -18.13 13.60
N CYS A 38 21.39 -16.90 14.01
CA CYS A 38 22.31 -16.67 15.13
C CYS A 38 21.84 -17.32 16.43
N ARG A 39 20.52 -17.49 16.61
CA ARG A 39 19.91 -18.12 17.79
C ARG A 39 20.26 -19.60 17.93
N ALA A 40 20.65 -20.27 16.84
CA ALA A 40 21.06 -21.67 16.84
C ALA A 40 22.47 -21.89 17.44
N LEU A 41 23.26 -20.82 17.61
CA LEU A 41 24.60 -20.90 18.19
C LEU A 41 24.52 -21.00 19.73
N SER A 42 25.12 -22.06 20.28
CA SER A 42 25.20 -22.30 21.72
C SER A 42 26.29 -21.45 22.39
N ASP A 43 27.42 -21.27 21.72
CA ASP A 43 28.52 -20.43 22.19
C ASP A 43 28.12 -18.94 22.20
N SER A 44 28.26 -18.31 23.36
CA SER A 44 27.78 -16.94 23.57
C SER A 44 28.59 -15.88 22.81
N VAL A 45 29.90 -16.10 22.64
CA VAL A 45 30.80 -15.16 21.95
C VAL A 45 30.56 -15.23 20.45
N ALA A 46 30.46 -16.45 19.90
CA ALA A 46 30.13 -16.69 18.50
C ALA A 46 28.73 -16.16 18.16
N ARG A 47 27.76 -16.34 19.06
CA ARG A 47 26.40 -15.81 18.89
C ARG A 47 26.37 -14.28 18.86
N ALA A 48 27.08 -13.61 19.76
CA ALA A 48 27.17 -12.15 19.77
C ALA A 48 27.76 -11.63 18.46
N ALA A 49 28.90 -12.17 18.03
CA ALA A 49 29.54 -11.78 16.77
C ALA A 49 28.69 -12.11 15.52
N CYS A 50 27.78 -13.09 15.61
CA CYS A 50 26.79 -13.34 14.57
C CYS A 50 25.73 -12.23 14.52
N TYR A 51 25.18 -11.85 15.68
CA TYR A 51 24.18 -10.79 15.76
C TYR A 51 24.73 -9.45 15.27
N ASP A 52 25.94 -9.07 15.67
CA ASP A 52 26.55 -7.81 15.26
C ASP A 52 26.64 -7.71 13.73
N ARG A 53 27.15 -8.76 13.07
CA ARG A 53 27.24 -8.81 11.60
C ARG A 53 25.89 -8.78 10.91
N ALA A 54 24.91 -9.51 11.43
CA ALA A 54 23.56 -9.56 10.86
C ALA A 54 22.83 -8.22 11.03
N TYR A 55 23.01 -7.55 12.18
CA TYR A 55 22.49 -6.23 12.46
C TYR A 55 23.09 -5.18 11.52
N ASP A 56 24.42 -5.15 11.38
CA ASP A 56 25.09 -4.21 10.46
C ASP A 56 24.61 -4.37 9.02
N ALA A 57 24.43 -5.62 8.56
CA ALA A 57 23.89 -5.89 7.23
C ALA A 57 22.46 -5.39 7.05
N LEU A 58 21.59 -5.57 8.07
CA LEU A 58 20.21 -5.07 8.05
C LEU A 58 20.17 -3.53 8.05
N ILE A 59 20.99 -2.88 8.88
CA ILE A 59 21.07 -1.41 8.94
C ILE A 59 21.58 -0.85 7.62
N ALA A 60 22.63 -1.44 7.04
CA ALA A 60 23.14 -1.02 5.73
C ALA A 60 22.08 -1.18 4.63
N ALA A 61 21.28 -2.25 4.67
CA ALA A 61 20.16 -2.45 3.74
C ALA A 61 19.04 -1.41 3.95
N ARG A 62 18.70 -1.08 5.20
CA ARG A 62 17.76 0.01 5.54
C ARG A 62 18.27 1.35 5.00
N ASP A 63 19.54 1.67 5.21
CA ASP A 63 20.11 2.96 4.80
C ASP A 63 20.15 3.10 3.27
N ARG A 64 20.33 1.98 2.55
CA ARG A 64 20.17 1.90 1.09
C ARG A 64 18.71 1.83 0.62
N LYS A 65 17.74 1.86 1.54
CA LYS A 65 16.29 1.75 1.28
C LYS A 65 15.88 0.42 0.62
N GLU A 66 16.68 -0.62 0.81
CA GLU A 66 16.40 -1.98 0.32
C GLU A 66 15.44 -2.72 1.25
N VAL A 67 15.39 -2.31 2.53
CA VAL A 67 14.47 -2.83 3.55
C VAL A 67 13.82 -1.66 4.28
N MET A 68 12.50 -1.72 4.44
CA MET A 68 11.73 -0.78 5.26
C MET A 68 11.06 -1.54 6.40
N ILE A 69 11.28 -1.07 7.62
CA ILE A 69 10.56 -1.57 8.80
C ILE A 69 9.45 -0.58 9.09
N VAL A 70 8.21 -1.05 8.97
CA VAL A 70 7.02 -0.24 9.21
C VAL A 70 6.25 -0.80 10.39
N ASP A 71 5.78 0.09 11.25
CA ASP A 71 4.89 -0.28 12.33
C ASP A 71 3.47 -0.57 11.78
N ARG A 72 2.76 -1.51 12.43
CA ARG A 72 1.42 -1.93 11.98
C ARG A 72 0.39 -0.81 12.12
N GLU A 73 0.50 0.06 13.12
CA GLU A 73 -0.36 1.23 13.29
C GLU A 73 -0.14 2.26 12.17
N ALA A 74 1.11 2.51 11.79
CA ALA A 74 1.45 3.37 10.65
C ALA A 74 0.85 2.82 9.33
N VAL A 75 0.89 1.50 9.14
CA VAL A 75 0.21 0.85 8.00
C VAL A 75 -1.31 1.05 8.07
N ARG A 76 -1.93 0.91 9.25
CA ARG A 76 -3.37 1.14 9.41
C ARG A 76 -3.76 2.60 9.16
N GLU A 77 -2.98 3.56 9.64
CA GLU A 77 -3.22 4.99 9.41
C GLU A 77 -3.12 5.34 7.92
N ALA A 78 -2.08 4.85 7.25
CA ALA A 78 -1.94 4.99 5.80
C ALA A 78 -3.15 4.37 5.06
N ARG A 79 -3.58 3.16 5.43
CA ARG A 79 -4.78 2.52 4.85
C ARG A 79 -6.05 3.33 5.08
N ARG A 80 -6.23 3.94 6.27
CA ARG A 80 -7.36 4.84 6.56
C ARG A 80 -7.36 6.07 5.67
N GLY A 81 -6.22 6.74 5.50
CA GLY A 81 -6.09 7.89 4.59
C GLY A 81 -6.39 7.54 3.13
N LEU A 82 -6.09 6.30 2.72
CA LEU A 82 -6.36 5.79 1.38
C LEU A 82 -7.74 5.12 1.22
N PHE A 83 -8.56 5.07 2.28
CA PHE A 83 -9.86 4.39 2.27
C PHE A 83 -10.82 4.96 1.22
N GLY A 84 -11.30 4.14 0.29
CA GLY A 84 -12.14 4.61 -0.82
C GLY A 84 -11.40 4.94 -2.11
N LEU A 85 -10.06 4.98 -2.11
CA LEU A 85 -9.30 5.11 -3.35
C LEU A 85 -9.30 3.77 -4.08
N ASN A 86 -9.60 3.81 -5.37
CA ASN A 86 -9.45 2.64 -6.24
C ASN A 86 -8.00 2.57 -6.73
N LEU A 87 -7.10 2.12 -5.85
CA LEU A 87 -5.72 1.89 -6.20
C LEU A 87 -5.58 0.47 -6.78
N PRO A 88 -4.78 0.27 -7.85
CA PRO A 88 -4.32 -1.08 -8.22
C PRO A 88 -3.79 -1.77 -6.96
N SER A 89 -4.04 -3.06 -6.78
CA SER A 89 -3.68 -3.81 -5.56
C SER A 89 -2.18 -3.71 -5.26
N LEU A 90 -1.82 -2.67 -4.52
CA LEU A 90 -0.46 -2.38 -4.12
C LEU A 90 -0.14 -3.38 -3.01
N LYS A 91 0.54 -4.48 -3.37
CA LYS A 91 1.17 -5.43 -2.44
C LYS A 91 2.27 -4.78 -1.56
N LEU A 92 2.34 -3.44 -1.52
CA LEU A 92 3.36 -2.65 -0.84
C LEU A 92 3.37 -2.82 0.68
N PHE A 93 2.25 -3.21 1.29
CA PHE A 93 2.13 -3.32 2.74
C PHE A 93 2.28 -4.74 3.29
N GLY A 94 2.75 -5.69 2.47
CA GLY A 94 3.22 -6.98 2.97
C GLY A 94 2.11 -7.93 3.45
N GLY A 95 1.07 -8.11 2.64
CA GLY A 95 0.08 -9.17 2.83
C GLY A 95 0.33 -10.32 1.86
N LYS A 96 0.57 -11.52 2.37
CA LYS A 96 0.44 -12.74 1.57
C LYS A 96 -1.04 -12.88 1.23
N ASP A 97 -1.37 -13.17 -0.03
CA ASP A 97 -2.74 -13.29 -0.52
C ASP A 97 -3.58 -14.16 0.45
N GLY A 98 -4.51 -13.54 1.18
CA GLY A 98 -5.52 -14.24 2.00
C GLY A 98 -5.27 -14.39 3.51
N GLY A 99 -4.27 -13.74 4.13
CA GLY A 99 -4.22 -13.61 5.59
C GLY A 99 -5.11 -12.46 6.07
N ASP A 100 -5.81 -12.61 7.20
CA ASP A 100 -6.66 -11.61 7.87
C ASP A 100 -5.93 -10.30 8.23
N GLU A 101 -5.41 -9.59 7.24
CA GLU A 101 -5.09 -8.19 7.36
C GLU A 101 -6.42 -7.48 7.47
N GLU A 102 -6.75 -7.01 8.68
CA GLU A 102 -7.88 -6.12 8.97
C GLU A 102 -8.02 -5.05 7.87
N GLU A 103 -8.81 -5.39 6.87
CA GLU A 103 -9.14 -4.47 5.81
C GLU A 103 -9.94 -3.37 6.49
N VAL A 104 -9.46 -2.12 6.40
CA VAL A 104 -10.20 -0.98 6.93
C VAL A 104 -11.54 -0.99 6.21
N SER A 105 -12.60 -1.37 6.92
CA SER A 105 -13.96 -1.50 6.39
C SER A 105 -14.78 -0.24 6.69
N GLU A 106 -14.28 0.61 7.58
CA GLU A 106 -14.91 1.81 8.07
C GLU A 106 -13.88 2.83 8.53
N ILE A 107 -14.18 4.11 8.30
CA ILE A 107 -13.45 5.25 8.83
C ILE A 107 -14.38 6.19 9.59
N GLU A 108 -13.85 6.81 10.62
CA GLU A 108 -14.46 7.96 11.28
C GLU A 108 -13.63 9.20 10.99
N SER A 109 -14.29 10.30 10.67
CA SER A 109 -13.64 11.56 10.31
C SER A 109 -14.53 12.75 10.68
N THR A 110 -14.04 13.94 10.38
CA THR A 110 -14.77 15.20 10.57
C THR A 110 -14.93 15.92 9.24
N ILE A 111 -16.09 16.54 9.04
CA ILE A 111 -16.39 17.33 7.84
C ILE A 111 -15.63 18.66 7.90
N ARG A 112 -14.81 18.92 6.89
CA ARG A 112 -14.18 20.23 6.66
C ARG A 112 -15.13 21.17 5.94
N SER A 113 -15.79 20.69 4.88
CA SER A 113 -16.77 21.46 4.11
C SER A 113 -17.73 20.53 3.35
N ALA A 114 -18.87 21.05 2.92
CA ALA A 114 -19.78 20.36 2.01
C ALA A 114 -20.37 21.35 1.02
N THR A 115 -20.51 20.93 -0.23
CA THR A 115 -21.07 21.73 -1.33
C THR A 115 -22.12 20.93 -2.07
N SER A 116 -23.21 21.57 -2.48
CA SER A 116 -24.19 20.95 -3.37
C SER A 116 -23.67 20.94 -4.81
N GLY A 117 -23.72 19.79 -5.46
CA GLY A 117 -23.49 19.62 -6.89
C GLY A 117 -24.68 20.11 -7.71
N SER A 118 -24.56 20.00 -9.03
CA SER A 118 -25.57 20.51 -9.98
C SER A 118 -26.91 19.77 -9.90
N GLY A 119 -26.92 18.52 -9.46
CA GLY A 119 -28.12 17.70 -9.29
C GLY A 119 -28.67 17.71 -7.86
N GLY A 120 -28.13 18.56 -6.98
CA GLY A 120 -28.48 18.59 -5.56
C GLY A 120 -27.77 17.52 -4.71
N GLU A 121 -26.85 16.75 -5.30
CA GLU A 121 -26.03 15.78 -4.58
C GLU A 121 -24.98 16.48 -3.71
N TRP A 122 -24.66 15.93 -2.53
CA TRP A 122 -23.61 16.48 -1.69
C TRP A 122 -22.21 16.03 -2.11
N ILE A 123 -21.29 16.98 -2.21
CA ILE A 123 -19.84 16.74 -2.24
C ILE A 123 -19.29 17.16 -0.88
N ILE A 124 -18.88 16.17 -0.08
CA ILE A 124 -18.38 16.35 1.29
C ILE A 124 -16.85 16.25 1.26
N THR A 125 -16.18 17.23 1.85
CA THR A 125 -14.73 17.24 2.03
C THR A 125 -14.40 17.03 3.49
N LEU A 126 -13.54 16.06 3.78
CA LEU A 126 -13.10 15.68 5.12
C LEU A 126 -11.89 16.51 5.58
N VAL A 127 -11.57 16.43 6.87
CA VAL A 127 -10.40 17.13 7.46
C VAL A 127 -9.05 16.64 6.94
N ASP A 128 -8.96 15.43 6.39
CA ASP A 128 -7.78 14.91 5.69
C ASP A 128 -7.71 15.33 4.21
N GLY A 129 -8.74 16.02 3.72
CA GLY A 129 -8.87 16.44 2.32
C GLY A 129 -9.56 15.43 1.41
N ALA A 130 -9.94 14.24 1.91
CA ALA A 130 -10.70 13.28 1.12
C ALA A 130 -12.08 13.83 0.74
N ARG A 131 -12.47 13.66 -0.51
CA ARG A 131 -13.72 14.17 -1.07
C ARG A 131 -14.66 13.01 -1.42
N TRP A 132 -15.93 13.14 -1.05
CA TRP A 132 -16.94 12.11 -1.22
C TRP A 132 -18.18 12.70 -1.86
N ARG A 133 -18.68 12.10 -2.94
CA ARG A 133 -19.89 12.53 -3.64
C ARG A 133 -21.02 11.57 -3.37
N GLN A 134 -22.19 12.09 -3.02
CA GLN A 134 -23.43 11.34 -2.94
C GLN A 134 -23.86 10.82 -4.33
N ILE A 135 -24.36 9.58 -4.38
CA ILE A 135 -24.77 8.91 -5.62
C ILE A 135 -26.17 8.28 -5.55
N ASP A 136 -26.89 8.46 -4.44
CA ASP A 136 -28.30 8.08 -4.32
C ASP A 136 -29.18 9.32 -4.13
N ASP A 137 -30.48 9.17 -4.35
CA ASP A 137 -31.46 10.27 -4.28
C ASP A 137 -31.95 10.53 -2.84
N LYS A 138 -31.24 10.01 -1.84
CA LYS A 138 -31.67 10.16 -0.44
C LYS A 138 -31.50 11.60 0.02
N PHE A 139 -32.54 12.15 0.61
CA PHE A 139 -32.44 13.45 1.25
C PHE A 139 -31.44 13.40 2.43
N LEU A 140 -30.50 14.34 2.43
CA LEU A 140 -29.59 14.61 3.52
C LEU A 140 -29.65 16.10 3.85
N MET A 141 -29.91 16.42 5.12
CA MET A 141 -29.79 17.80 5.60
C MET A 141 -28.38 18.33 5.31
N PRO A 142 -28.22 19.62 4.93
CA PRO A 142 -26.93 20.20 4.59
C PRO A 142 -25.85 19.87 5.63
N PRO A 143 -24.81 19.09 5.25
CA PRO A 143 -23.72 18.78 6.15
C PRO A 143 -22.96 20.06 6.51
N LYS A 144 -22.58 20.19 7.77
CA LYS A 144 -21.88 21.38 8.29
C LYS A 144 -20.46 21.03 8.70
N GLN A 145 -19.58 22.03 8.62
CA GLN A 145 -18.22 21.93 9.14
C GLN A 145 -18.23 21.50 10.62
N GLY A 146 -17.29 20.63 10.99
CA GLY A 146 -17.13 20.14 12.36
C GLY A 146 -18.03 18.95 12.74
N GLN A 147 -18.97 18.55 11.86
CA GLN A 147 -19.78 17.36 12.11
C GLN A 147 -18.95 16.08 11.96
N SER A 148 -19.23 15.08 12.80
CA SER A 148 -18.65 13.74 12.65
C SER A 148 -19.29 13.05 11.45
N ILE A 149 -18.47 12.30 10.73
CA ILE A 149 -18.92 11.47 9.62
C ILE A 149 -18.24 10.11 9.68
N ASN A 150 -19.06 9.09 9.61
CA ASN A 150 -18.67 7.69 9.58
C ASN A 150 -18.90 7.16 8.17
N ILE A 151 -17.87 6.60 7.54
CA ILE A 151 -17.94 6.08 6.17
C ILE A 151 -17.51 4.62 6.18
N ARG A 152 -18.41 3.72 5.81
CA ARG A 152 -18.15 2.28 5.74
C ARG A 152 -18.31 1.73 4.33
N LYS A 153 -17.67 0.60 4.06
CA LYS A 153 -17.86 -0.14 2.81
C LYS A 153 -19.34 -0.48 2.60
N GLY A 154 -19.80 -0.17 1.39
CA GLY A 154 -21.10 -0.58 0.87
C GLY A 154 -20.94 -1.70 -0.14
N THR A 155 -21.92 -1.81 -1.04
CA THR A 155 -21.92 -2.78 -2.13
C THR A 155 -21.53 -2.12 -3.46
N PHE A 156 -21.02 -2.90 -4.41
CA PHE A 156 -20.72 -2.45 -5.78
C PHE A 156 -19.76 -1.23 -5.86
N GLY A 157 -18.75 -1.19 -4.99
CA GLY A 157 -17.75 -0.10 -4.99
C GLY A 157 -18.24 1.23 -4.43
N ALA A 158 -19.50 1.29 -3.95
CA ALA A 158 -20.02 2.43 -3.20
C ALA A 158 -19.75 2.27 -1.70
N TYR A 159 -19.80 3.40 -0.99
CA TYR A 159 -19.65 3.49 0.45
C TYR A 159 -20.92 4.06 1.06
N ILE A 160 -21.14 3.83 2.36
CA ILE A 160 -22.25 4.41 3.11
C ILE A 160 -21.67 5.44 4.07
N ALA A 161 -22.07 6.71 3.90
CA ALA A 161 -21.70 7.79 4.79
C ALA A 161 -22.86 8.16 5.72
N ARG A 162 -22.58 8.24 7.02
CA ARG A 162 -23.50 8.72 8.06
C ARG A 162 -22.93 9.96 8.72
N VAL A 163 -23.65 11.07 8.62
CA VAL A 163 -23.28 12.33 9.28
C VAL A 163 -23.97 12.40 10.65
N ASN A 164 -23.20 12.60 11.72
CA ASN A 164 -23.67 12.61 13.11
C ASN A 164 -24.55 11.40 13.49
N GLY A 165 -24.21 10.20 12.98
CA GLY A 165 -24.95 8.96 13.25
C GLY A 165 -26.36 8.91 12.65
N LYS A 166 -26.74 9.87 11.79
CA LYS A 166 -28.05 9.93 11.14
C LYS A 166 -28.12 9.02 9.91
N ASN A 167 -29.19 9.20 9.11
CA ASN A 167 -29.45 8.43 7.90
C ASN A 167 -28.21 8.32 6.99
N GLY A 168 -27.94 7.09 6.53
CA GLY A 168 -26.84 6.80 5.64
C GLY A 168 -27.18 7.04 4.18
N ILE A 169 -26.32 7.81 3.50
CA ILE A 169 -26.35 8.03 2.05
C ILE A 169 -25.27 7.19 1.36
N LYS A 170 -25.51 6.79 0.11
CA LYS A 170 -24.49 6.16 -0.73
C LYS A 170 -23.55 7.21 -1.29
N VAL A 171 -22.25 7.00 -1.14
CA VAL A 171 -21.21 7.90 -1.63
C VAL A 171 -20.11 7.17 -2.40
N VAL A 172 -19.42 7.88 -3.27
CA VAL A 172 -18.18 7.46 -3.92
C VAL A 172 -17.07 8.45 -3.62
N ARG A 173 -15.83 7.97 -3.45
CA ARG A 173 -14.67 8.85 -3.27
C ARG A 173 -14.32 9.53 -4.59
N LEU A 174 -13.96 10.81 -4.53
CA LEU A 174 -13.45 11.57 -5.66
C LEU A 174 -11.93 11.56 -5.60
N ASN A 175 -11.32 11.37 -6.77
CA ASN A 175 -9.88 11.50 -6.98
C ASN A 175 -9.49 12.96 -7.17
#